data_AF-N9LVJ5-F1
#
_entry.id   AF-N9LVJ5-F1
#
_cell.length_a   1.000
_cell.length_b   1.000
_cell.length_c   1.000
_cell.angle_alpha   90.00
_cell.angle_beta   90.00
_cell.angle_gamma   90.00
#
_symmetry.space_group_name_H-M   'P 1'
#
loop_
_entity.id
_entity.type
_entity.pdbx_description
1 polymer ?
#
loop_
_entity_poly.entity_id
_entity_poly.type
_entity_poly.pdbx_seq_one_letter_code
_entity_poly.pdbx_strand_id
1 'polypeptide(L)' 'MDKYGEMGDSLYCYPGTNILKNKLNIHDEQILEQAELELSGLASNLIEYAEPPYDLQYLKSIHAQLFGDLYD' A
#
# COMPACT_ATOMS: atom_id res chain seq x y z
N MET A 1 -15.07 -17.22 -14.41
CA MET A 1 -14.36 -18.04 -13.40
C MET A 1 -12.91 -17.65 -13.49
N ASP A 2 -12.55 -16.65 -12.68
CA ASP A 2 -11.21 -16.07 -12.68
C ASP A 2 -10.18 -17.06 -12.15
N LYS A 3 -9.06 -17.14 -12.87
CA LYS A 3 -7.94 -18.08 -12.67
C LYS A 3 -7.10 -17.79 -11.42
N TYR A 4 -7.43 -16.71 -10.71
CA TYR A 4 -6.75 -16.25 -9.50
C TYR A 4 -7.78 -16.34 -8.38
N GLY A 5 -7.83 -17.52 -7.76
CA GLY A 5 -8.76 -17.79 -6.68
C GLY A 5 -8.64 -16.74 -5.58
N GLU A 6 -9.77 -16.50 -4.92
CA GLU A 6 -10.06 -15.70 -3.73
C GLU A 6 -9.08 -15.86 -2.54
N MET A 7 -8.03 -16.66 -2.71
CA MET A 7 -7.01 -17.01 -1.73
C MET A 7 -5.90 -15.97 -1.61
N GLY A 8 -5.59 -15.23 -2.69
CA GLY A 8 -4.63 -14.12 -2.64
C GLY A 8 -5.24 -12.84 -2.07
N ASP A 9 -6.49 -12.56 -2.47
CA ASP A 9 -7.24 -11.40 -1.99
C ASP A 9 -7.52 -11.52 -0.48
N SER A 10 -7.90 -12.70 0.02
CA SER A 10 -8.16 -12.90 1.47
C SER A 10 -6.94 -12.68 2.38
N LEU A 11 -5.71 -12.80 1.86
CA LEU A 11 -4.50 -12.58 2.67
C LEU A 11 -4.34 -11.09 2.98
N TYR A 12 -4.52 -10.25 1.96
CA TYR A 12 -4.31 -8.80 2.05
C TYR A 12 -5.60 -8.01 2.23
N CYS A 13 -6.77 -8.58 1.96
CA CYS A 13 -8.08 -7.95 2.12
C CYS A 13 -8.84 -8.53 3.32
N TYR A 14 -9.81 -7.77 3.83
CA TYR A 14 -10.72 -8.28 4.87
C TYR A 14 -11.61 -9.38 4.30
N PRO A 15 -11.92 -10.43 5.09
CA PRO A 15 -12.72 -11.54 4.61
C PRO A 15 -14.11 -11.07 4.17
N GLY A 16 -14.45 -11.29 2.90
CA GLY A 16 -15.74 -10.89 2.33
C GLY A 16 -15.81 -9.44 1.85
N THR A 17 -14.70 -8.70 1.81
CA THR A 17 -14.62 -7.39 1.17
C THR A 17 -13.37 -7.29 0.29
N ASN A 18 -13.37 -6.33 -0.63
CA ASN A 18 -12.20 -5.98 -1.45
C ASN A 18 -11.35 -4.88 -0.80
N ILE A 19 -11.45 -4.73 0.53
CA ILE A 19 -10.77 -3.66 1.28
C ILE A 19 -9.48 -4.22 1.84
N LEU A 20 -8.37 -3.56 1.50
CA LEU A 20 -7.04 -3.96 1.97
C LEU A 20 -6.90 -3.75 3.48
N LYS A 21 -6.31 -4.74 4.16
CA LYS A 21 -5.91 -4.68 5.57
C LYS A 21 -4.83 -3.65 5.71
N ASN A 22 -5.15 -2.61 6.44
CA ASN A 22 -4.27 -1.47 6.69
C ASN A 22 -4.04 -1.31 8.19
N LYS A 23 -2.93 -0.67 8.55
CA LYS A 23 -2.53 -0.39 9.94
C LYS A 23 -3.50 0.55 10.66
N LEU A 24 -4.28 1.32 9.92
CA LEU A 24 -5.31 2.22 10.46
C LEU A 24 -6.63 1.51 10.78
N ASN A 25 -6.73 0.20 10.51
CA ASN A 25 -7.94 -0.60 10.70
C ASN A 25 -9.19 0.00 10.02
N ILE A 26 -8.99 0.64 8.86
CA ILE A 26 -10.06 1.24 8.07
C ILE A 26 -10.75 0.14 7.26
N HIS A 27 -12.08 0.04 7.39
CA HIS A 27 -12.92 -0.93 6.69
C HIS A 27 -13.83 -0.23 5.67
N ASP A 28 -13.56 1.02 5.33
CA ASP A 28 -14.31 1.82 4.37
C ASP A 28 -13.38 2.24 3.24
N GLU A 29 -13.75 1.95 1.99
CA GLU A 29 -12.88 2.22 0.83
C GLU A 29 -12.59 3.71 0.66
N GLN A 30 -13.56 4.58 0.92
CA GLN A 30 -13.43 6.03 0.71
C GLN A 30 -12.48 6.61 1.76
N ILE A 31 -12.60 6.14 3.00
CA ILE A 31 -11.71 6.57 4.10
C ILE A 31 -10.29 6.02 3.86
N LEU A 32 -10.16 4.80 3.36
CA LEU A 32 -8.87 4.19 3.06
C LEU A 32 -8.16 4.95 1.94
N GLU A 33 -8.87 5.24 0.85
CA GLU A 33 -8.35 6.02 -0.28
C GLU A 33 -7.88 7.40 0.17
N GLN A 34 -8.69 8.09 0.98
CA GLN A 34 -8.32 9.41 1.47
C GLN A 34 -7.07 9.36 2.37
N ALA A 35 -7.00 8.38 3.28
CA ALA A 35 -5.83 8.20 4.14
C ALA A 35 -4.58 7.84 3.33
N GLU A 36 -4.71 6.98 2.32
CA GLU A 36 -3.61 6.60 1.42
C GLU A 36 -3.10 7.82 0.64
N LEU A 37 -4.01 8.66 0.14
CA LEU A 37 -3.66 9.87 -0.60
C LEU A 37 -2.93 10.89 0.28
N GLU A 38 -3.42 11.10 1.51
CA GLU A 38 -2.76 12.02 2.45
C GLU A 38 -1.38 11.49 2.91
N LEU A 39 -1.29 10.21 3.26
CA LEU A 39 -0.03 9.61 3.73
C LEU A 39 1.01 9.51 2.61
N SER A 40 0.62 9.06 1.43
CA SER A 40 1.49 9.00 0.26
C SER A 40 1.93 10.41 -0.17
N GLY A 41 1.04 11.41 -0.07
CA GLY A 41 1.37 12.81 -0.30
C GLY A 41 2.43 13.33 0.68
N LEU A 42 2.31 13.02 1.97
CA LEU A 42 3.32 13.39 2.97
C LEU A 42 4.64 12.63 2.78
N ALA A 43 4.57 11.32 2.59
CA ALA A 43 5.75 10.46 2.39
C ALA A 43 6.51 10.82 1.12
N SER A 44 5.83 11.18 0.04
CA SER A 44 6.47 11.62 -1.21
C SER A 44 7.29 12.90 -1.04
N ASN A 45 6.88 13.82 -0.15
CA ASN A 45 7.68 15.00 0.19
C ASN A 45 8.92 14.64 1.02
N LEU A 46 8.91 13.51 1.72
CA LEU A 46 10.03 13.00 2.52
C LEU A 46 10.97 12.10 1.71
N ILE A 47 10.57 11.66 0.51
CA ILE A 47 11.41 10.82 -0.34
C ILE A 47 12.53 11.67 -0.92
N GLU A 48 13.73 11.44 -0.41
CA GLU A 48 14.95 11.98 -0.99
C GLU A 48 15.34 11.17 -2.22
N TYR A 49 15.67 11.88 -3.29
CA TYR A 49 16.13 11.26 -4.53
C TYR A 49 17.50 10.62 -4.28
N ALA A 50 17.59 9.29 -4.40
CA ALA A 50 18.88 8.61 -4.36
C ALA A 50 19.50 8.53 -5.75
N GLU A 51 20.82 8.67 -5.80
CA GLU A 51 21.59 8.48 -7.03
C GLU A 51 21.55 7.00 -7.48
N PRO A 52 21.62 6.75 -8.81
CA PRO A 52 21.59 5.40 -9.36
C PRO A 52 22.72 4.52 -8.79
N PRO A 53 22.55 3.19 -8.73
CA PRO A 53 21.68 2.38 -9.60
C PRO A 53 20.24 2.18 -9.10
N TYR A 54 19.28 2.27 -10.03
CA TYR A 54 17.87 1.97 -9.77
C TYR A 54 17.62 0.47 -9.84
N ASP A 55 17.89 -0.22 -8.75
CA ASP A 55 17.56 -1.63 -8.61
C ASP A 55 16.14 -1.83 -8.07
N LEU A 56 15.62 -3.06 -8.19
CA LEU A 56 14.34 -3.44 -7.59
C LEU A 56 14.29 -3.12 -6.08
N GLN A 57 15.44 -3.17 -5.40
CA GLN A 57 15.55 -2.82 -3.99
C GLN A 57 15.23 -1.34 -3.74
N TYR A 58 15.65 -0.44 -4.63
CA TYR A 58 15.34 0.98 -4.55
C TYR A 58 13.84 1.23 -4.72
N LEU A 59 13.21 0.59 -5.70
CA LEU A 59 11.76 0.66 -5.89
C LEU A 59 11.01 0.13 -4.65
N LYS A 60 11.48 -0.98 -4.06
CA LYS A 60 10.91 -1.51 -2.81
C LYS A 60 11.04 -0.54 -1.65
N SER A 61 12.17 0.15 -1.53
CA SER A 61 12.37 1.17 -0.48
C SER A 61 11.41 2.34 -0.65
N ILE A 62 11.25 2.86 -1.88
CA ILE A 62 10.27 3.92 -2.16
C ILE A 62 8.85 3.45 -1.85
N HIS A 63 8.48 2.25 -2.29
CA HIS A 63 7.16 1.71 -2.02
C HIS A 63 6.91 1.51 -0.53
N ALA A 64 7.89 0.99 0.21
CA ALA A 64 7.81 0.85 1.66
C ALA A 64 7.76 2.21 2.36
N GLN A 65 8.36 3.26 1.81
CA GLN A 65 8.28 4.60 2.38
C GLN A 65 6.94 5.28 2.10
N LEU A 66 6.36 5.10 0.92
CA LEU A 66 5.05 5.65 0.56
C LEU A 66 3.91 4.95 1.30
N PHE A 67 4.00 3.62 1.41
CA PHE A 67 2.88 2.78 1.83
C PHE A 67 3.14 2.01 3.13
N GLY A 68 4.34 2.05 3.70
CA GLY A 68 4.67 1.30 4.92
C GLY A 68 4.00 1.83 6.19
N ASP A 69 3.52 3.08 6.17
CA ASP A 69 2.66 3.61 7.23
C ASP A 69 1.24 3.02 7.16
N LEU A 70 0.77 2.67 5.95
CA LEU A 70 -0.58 2.15 5.74
C LEU A 70 -0.64 0.62 5.73
N TYR A 71 0.38 -0.05 5.19
CA TYR A 71 0.44 -1.51 4.99
C TYR A 71 1.70 -2.10 5.65
N ASP A 72 1.69 -3.42 5.87
CA ASP A 72 2.85 -4.18 6.39
C ASP A 72 3.52 -5.01 5.29
#